data_AF-A0A521XSE5-F1
#
_entry.id   AF-A0A521XSE5-F1
#
_cell.length_a   1.000
_cell.length_b   1.000
_cell.length_c   1.000
_cell.angle_alpha   90.00
_cell.angle_beta   90.00
_cell.angle_gamma   90.00
#
_symmetry.space_group_name_H-M   'P 1'
#
loop_
_entity.id
_entity.type
_entity.pdbx_description
1 polymer ?
#
loop_
_entity_poly.entity_id
_entity_poly.type
_entity_poly.pdbx_seq_one_letter_code
_entity_poly.pdbx_strand_id
1 'polypeptide(L)'
;MAVRGGGAAHAQYPQPSGSVAVTAAATNVTVGGSVAITATVRDANGDVLANESCTLAIASQPGTGASVSPTSAETDANGVVEATVDVGSTTGFVVVRVTCGDIAGSVTVVASAAVAPAATVPALGQAPASGIELPSTGGGSDAGSSGFGMRIGAGAAIVLLLVGAQAARTYRRRRA
;
A
#
# COMPACT_ATOMS: atom_id res chain seq x y z
N MET A 1 -40.47 4.29 58.54
CA MET A 1 -39.23 3.48 58.40
C MET A 1 -39.39 2.66 57.12
N ALA A 2 -38.72 3.06 56.02
CA ALA A 2 -37.46 2.47 55.52
C ALA A 2 -37.72 1.03 54.99
N VAL A 3 -37.30 0.61 53.79
CA VAL A 3 -36.01 0.78 53.12
C VAL A 3 -36.17 0.64 51.60
N ARG A 4 -35.28 1.36 50.90
CA ARG A 4 -35.00 1.39 49.47
C ARG A 4 -34.79 0.00 48.83
N GLY A 5 -35.56 -0.33 47.80
CA GLY A 5 -35.15 -1.29 46.77
C GLY A 5 -34.29 -0.58 45.73
N GLY A 6 -33.00 -0.42 46.01
CA GLY A 6 -32.04 0.07 45.02
C GLY A 6 -31.78 -1.03 44.00
N GLY A 7 -32.35 -0.90 42.81
CA GLY A 7 -31.97 -1.72 41.67
C GLY A 7 -30.51 -1.44 41.33
N ALA A 8 -29.63 -2.42 41.55
CA ALA A 8 -28.29 -2.37 41.00
C ALA A 8 -28.42 -2.54 39.48
N ALA A 9 -28.34 -1.43 38.74
CA ALA A 9 -28.18 -1.49 37.30
C ALA A 9 -26.75 -1.98 37.02
N HIS A 10 -26.63 -3.25 36.64
CA HIS A 10 -25.39 -3.76 36.06
C HIS A 10 -25.39 -3.38 34.58
N ALA A 11 -24.41 -2.60 34.15
CA ALA A 11 -24.15 -2.44 32.73
C ALA A 11 -23.71 -3.80 32.20
N GLN A 12 -24.62 -4.49 31.51
CA GLN A 12 -24.31 -5.75 30.84
C GLN A 12 -23.56 -5.39 29.57
N TYR A 13 -22.25 -5.16 29.70
CA TYR A 13 -21.38 -5.04 28.56
C TYR A 13 -21.40 -6.39 27.84
N PRO A 14 -21.69 -6.44 26.52
CA PRO A 14 -21.46 -7.63 25.75
C PRO A 14 -20.03 -8.10 26.01
N GLN A 15 -19.87 -9.40 26.31
CA GLN A 15 -18.54 -9.97 26.42
C GLN A 15 -17.81 -9.73 25.08
N PRO A 16 -16.60 -9.15 25.08
CA PRO A 16 -15.85 -8.94 23.84
C PRO A 16 -15.62 -10.30 23.19
N SER A 17 -16.12 -10.52 21.97
CA SER A 17 -15.96 -11.79 21.24
C SER A 17 -14.52 -12.06 20.81
N GLY A 18 -13.68 -11.02 20.85
CA GLY A 18 -12.25 -11.06 20.56
C GLY A 18 -11.76 -9.75 19.97
N SER A 19 -10.59 -9.76 19.35
CA SER A 19 -10.01 -8.59 18.67
C SER A 19 -9.35 -8.98 17.35
N VAL A 20 -9.44 -8.09 16.37
CA VAL A 20 -8.76 -8.21 15.07
C VAL A 20 -7.89 -6.98 14.89
N ALA A 21 -6.57 -7.15 14.85
CA ALA A 21 -5.63 -6.10 14.56
C ALA A 21 -5.12 -6.23 13.12
N VAL A 22 -5.50 -5.29 12.27
CA VAL A 22 -5.13 -5.24 10.84
C VAL A 22 -4.02 -4.21 10.66
N THR A 23 -2.89 -4.64 10.10
CA THR A 23 -1.74 -3.79 9.81
C THR A 23 -1.44 -3.84 8.32
N ALA A 24 -1.16 -2.70 7.69
CA ALA A 24 -0.68 -2.64 6.32
C ALA A 24 0.84 -2.43 6.30
N ALA A 25 1.53 -3.10 5.37
CA ALA A 25 2.97 -2.93 5.17
C ALA A 25 3.34 -1.48 4.78
N ALA A 26 2.42 -0.77 4.13
CA ALA A 26 2.51 0.66 3.85
C ALA A 26 1.13 1.32 3.97
N THR A 27 1.06 2.48 4.61
CA THR A 27 -0.16 3.27 4.69
C THR A 27 -0.28 4.28 3.54
N ASN A 28 0.79 4.50 2.77
CA ASN A 28 0.80 5.36 1.60
C ASN A 28 1.39 4.60 0.40
N VAL A 29 0.60 4.43 -0.64
CA VAL A 29 0.92 3.61 -1.82
C VAL A 29 0.65 4.46 -3.07
N THR A 30 1.52 4.34 -4.06
CA THR A 30 1.31 4.99 -5.35
C THR A 30 0.13 4.36 -6.07
N VAL A 31 -0.70 5.17 -6.76
CA VAL A 31 -1.77 4.64 -7.64
C VAL A 31 -1.23 3.59 -8.62
N GLY A 32 -1.95 2.49 -8.77
CA GLY A 32 -1.54 1.31 -9.52
C GLY A 32 -0.58 0.37 -8.79
N GLY A 33 -0.19 0.70 -7.55
CA GLY A 33 0.60 -0.15 -6.67
C GLY A 33 -0.25 -1.11 -5.84
N SER A 34 0.45 -2.06 -5.21
CA SER A 34 -0.11 -3.05 -4.30
C SER A 34 0.58 -2.99 -2.94
N VAL A 35 -0.14 -3.42 -1.90
CA VAL A 35 0.37 -3.47 -0.52
C VAL A 35 -0.06 -4.74 0.17
N ALA A 36 0.86 -5.36 0.91
CA ALA A 36 0.54 -6.48 1.78
C ALA A 36 -0.14 -5.98 3.06
N ILE A 37 -1.22 -6.64 3.47
CA ILE A 37 -1.89 -6.45 4.74
C ILE A 37 -1.82 -7.74 5.55
N THR A 38 -1.63 -7.58 6.85
CA THR A 38 -1.54 -8.66 7.82
C THR A 38 -2.59 -8.40 8.89
N ALA A 39 -3.58 -9.28 9.01
CA ALA A 39 -4.55 -9.22 10.10
C ALA A 39 -4.25 -10.34 11.11
N THR A 40 -4.23 -9.96 12.38
CA THR A 40 -4.02 -10.87 13.52
C THR A 40 -5.31 -10.95 14.31
N VAL A 41 -5.80 -12.16 14.53
CA VAL A 41 -7.08 -12.44 15.19
C VAL A 41 -6.80 -13.08 16.54
N ARG A 42 -7.38 -12.50 17.58
CA ARG A 42 -7.30 -12.98 18.95
C ARG A 42 -8.70 -13.14 19.53
N ASP A 43 -8.87 -14.14 20.40
CA ASP A 43 -10.12 -14.37 21.12
C ASP A 43 -10.31 -13.37 22.28
N ALA A 44 -11.38 -13.56 23.05
CA ALA A 44 -11.69 -12.75 24.23
C ALA A 44 -10.65 -12.86 25.37
N ASN A 45 -9.92 -13.98 25.42
CA ASN A 45 -8.91 -14.28 26.43
C ASN A 45 -7.52 -13.74 26.02
N GLY A 46 -7.38 -13.31 24.77
CA GLY A 46 -6.13 -12.82 24.17
C GLY A 46 -5.33 -13.92 23.48
N ASP A 47 -5.86 -15.14 23.38
CA ASP A 47 -5.26 -16.27 22.66
C ASP A 47 -5.45 -16.12 21.15
N VAL A 48 -4.52 -16.70 20.38
CA VAL A 48 -4.58 -16.64 18.91
C VAL A 48 -5.69 -17.55 18.39
N LEU A 49 -6.52 -17.02 17.49
CA LEU A 49 -7.62 -17.78 16.91
C LEU A 49 -7.20 -18.33 15.54
N ALA A 50 -6.78 -19.59 15.51
CA ALA A 50 -6.32 -20.30 14.31
C ALA A 50 -7.45 -21.06 13.60
N ASN A 51 -7.34 -21.22 12.27
CA ASN A 51 -8.30 -21.90 11.39
C ASN A 51 -9.68 -21.24 11.33
N GLU A 52 -9.75 -19.93 11.56
CA GLU A 52 -10.99 -19.16 11.47
C GLU A 52 -11.13 -18.57 10.07
N SER A 53 -12.31 -18.73 9.45
CA SER A 53 -12.57 -18.18 8.12
C SER A 53 -12.72 -16.66 8.18
N CYS A 54 -11.74 -15.94 7.63
CA CYS A 54 -11.76 -14.49 7.49
C CYS A 54 -12.15 -14.09 6.08
N THR A 55 -13.06 -13.12 5.97
CA THR A 55 -13.45 -12.45 4.74
C THR A 55 -12.82 -11.06 4.69
N LEU A 56 -12.14 -10.76 3.59
CA LEU A 56 -11.53 -9.47 3.31
C LEU A 56 -12.31 -8.79 2.18
N ALA A 57 -12.76 -7.57 2.45
CA ALA A 57 -13.53 -6.79 1.51
C ALA A 57 -13.09 -5.32 1.52
N ILE A 58 -13.19 -4.66 0.37
CA ILE A 58 -12.99 -3.22 0.29
C ILE A 58 -14.28 -2.55 0.74
N ALA A 59 -14.24 -1.90 1.90
CA ALA A 59 -15.38 -1.19 2.47
C ALA A 59 -15.59 0.18 1.80
N SER A 60 -14.50 0.83 1.40
CA SER A 60 -14.54 2.12 0.71
C SER A 60 -13.31 2.29 -0.18
N GLN A 61 -13.48 2.94 -1.32
CA GLN A 61 -12.41 3.29 -2.25
C GLN A 61 -12.83 4.54 -3.04
N PRO A 62 -11.87 5.36 -3.50
CA PRO A 62 -12.17 6.57 -4.25
C PRO A 62 -12.62 6.29 -5.70
N GLY A 63 -12.31 5.10 -6.23
CA GLY A 63 -12.68 4.64 -7.57
C GLY A 63 -13.26 3.22 -7.56
N THR A 64 -13.11 2.48 -8.66
CA THR A 64 -13.57 1.08 -8.79
C THR A 64 -12.43 0.09 -9.06
N GLY A 65 -11.20 0.57 -9.09
CA GLY A 65 -10.02 -0.21 -9.49
C GLY A 65 -9.27 -0.89 -8.35
N ALA A 66 -9.68 -0.71 -7.08
CA ALA A 66 -9.02 -1.41 -5.98
C ALA A 66 -9.55 -2.84 -5.86
N SER A 67 -8.66 -3.77 -5.51
CA SER A 67 -8.98 -5.18 -5.29
C SER A 67 -8.20 -5.74 -4.11
N VAL A 68 -8.75 -6.77 -3.45
CA VAL A 68 -8.06 -7.51 -2.40
C VAL A 68 -7.97 -8.99 -2.79
N SER A 69 -6.81 -9.58 -2.59
CA SER A 69 -6.55 -10.98 -2.89
C SER A 69 -5.68 -11.62 -1.81
N PRO A 70 -6.12 -12.72 -1.18
CA PRO A 70 -7.42 -13.38 -1.35
C PRO A 70 -8.57 -12.58 -0.70
N THR A 71 -9.81 -12.74 -1.19
CA THR A 71 -11.03 -12.17 -0.56
C THR A 71 -11.51 -12.97 0.66
N SER A 72 -11.01 -14.19 0.80
CA SER A 72 -11.30 -15.06 1.93
C SER A 72 -10.09 -15.96 2.19
N ALA A 73 -9.67 -16.06 3.43
CA ALA A 73 -8.59 -16.93 3.86
C ALA A 73 -8.82 -17.36 5.32
N GLU A 74 -8.27 -18.51 5.68
CA GLU A 74 -8.30 -19.00 7.05
C GLU A 74 -7.09 -18.45 7.81
N THR A 75 -7.27 -18.14 9.09
CA THR A 75 -6.13 -17.76 9.95
C THR A 75 -5.18 -18.93 10.15
N ASP A 76 -3.88 -18.66 10.13
CA ASP A 76 -2.85 -19.67 10.37
C ASP A 76 -2.78 -20.08 11.86
N ALA A 77 -1.83 -20.95 12.21
CA ALA A 77 -1.60 -21.40 13.59
C ALA A 77 -1.27 -20.25 14.58
N ASN A 78 -0.91 -19.07 14.08
CA ASN A 78 -0.62 -17.87 14.86
C ASN A 78 -1.80 -16.88 14.88
N GLY A 79 -2.95 -17.25 14.31
CA GLY A 79 -4.10 -16.36 14.16
C GLY A 79 -3.89 -15.28 13.09
N VAL A 80 -2.96 -15.47 12.16
CA VAL A 80 -2.58 -14.49 11.15
C VAL A 80 -3.21 -14.81 9.80
N VAL A 81 -3.72 -13.78 9.13
CA VAL A 81 -4.14 -13.84 7.74
C VAL A 81 -3.44 -12.75 6.94
N GLU A 82 -2.84 -13.15 5.82
CA GLU A 82 -2.15 -12.26 4.90
C GLU A 82 -2.97 -12.07 3.63
N ALA A 83 -3.03 -10.83 3.14
CA ALA A 83 -3.62 -10.53 1.85
C ALA A 83 -2.88 -9.38 1.18
N THR A 84 -3.06 -9.29 -0.13
CA THR A 84 -2.54 -8.19 -0.95
C THR A 84 -3.71 -7.32 -1.40
N VAL A 85 -3.54 -6.01 -1.25
CA VAL A 85 -4.52 -5.00 -1.66
C VAL A 85 -3.91 -4.19 -2.78
N ASP A 86 -4.53 -4.23 -3.95
CA ASP A 86 -4.24 -3.32 -5.06
C ASP A 86 -5.07 -2.06 -4.87
N VAL A 87 -4.42 -0.90 -4.87
CA VAL A 87 -5.06 0.38 -4.52
C VAL A 87 -5.78 1.00 -5.74
N GLY A 88 -5.53 0.44 -6.94
CA GLY A 88 -6.11 0.91 -8.20
C GLY A 88 -5.52 2.24 -8.67
N SER A 89 -6.05 2.78 -9.77
CA SER A 89 -5.49 3.96 -10.45
C SER A 89 -6.02 5.31 -9.94
N THR A 90 -6.91 5.32 -8.95
CA THR A 90 -7.57 6.54 -8.44
C THR A 90 -6.97 6.96 -7.10
N THR A 91 -6.55 8.22 -7.00
CA THR A 91 -6.02 8.78 -5.75
C THR A 91 -7.12 8.94 -4.69
N GLY A 92 -6.82 8.65 -3.42
CA GLY A 92 -7.75 8.78 -2.30
C GLY A 92 -7.59 7.68 -1.24
N PHE A 93 -8.57 7.52 -0.37
CA PHE A 93 -8.52 6.57 0.74
C PHE A 93 -9.15 5.23 0.37
N VAL A 94 -8.39 4.14 0.50
CA VAL A 94 -8.89 2.76 0.37
C VAL A 94 -9.00 2.16 1.76
N VAL A 95 -10.24 1.84 2.16
CA VAL A 95 -10.56 1.21 3.44
C VAL A 95 -10.82 -0.26 3.20
N VAL A 96 -9.98 -1.11 3.79
CA VAL A 96 -10.12 -2.56 3.74
C VAL A 96 -10.67 -3.04 5.06
N ARG A 97 -11.74 -3.83 5.01
CA ARG A 97 -12.38 -4.46 6.16
C ARG A 97 -12.11 -5.95 6.14
N VAL A 98 -11.66 -6.46 7.28
CA VAL A 98 -11.45 -7.87 7.55
C VAL A 98 -12.51 -8.31 8.56
N THR A 99 -13.22 -9.39 8.27
CA THR A 99 -14.27 -9.95 9.14
C THR A 99 -14.02 -11.43 9.34
N CYS A 100 -13.82 -11.86 10.57
CA CYS A 100 -13.55 -13.25 10.95
C CYS A 100 -14.62 -13.65 11.97
N GLY A 101 -15.59 -14.48 11.55
CA GLY A 101 -16.77 -14.79 12.37
C GLY A 101 -17.50 -13.53 12.83
N ASP A 102 -17.57 -13.32 14.14
CA ASP A 102 -18.21 -12.16 14.78
C ASP A 102 -17.27 -10.96 15.02
N ILE A 103 -15.99 -11.08 14.67
CA ILE A 103 -14.97 -10.05 14.92
C ILE A 103 -14.60 -9.36 13.61
N ALA A 104 -14.46 -8.03 13.63
CA ALA A 104 -14.06 -7.28 12.44
C ALA A 104 -13.03 -6.21 12.78
N GLY A 105 -12.12 -5.97 11.83
CA GLY A 105 -11.14 -4.90 11.86
C GLY A 105 -11.08 -4.19 10.51
N SER A 106 -10.52 -2.99 10.48
CA SER A 106 -10.30 -2.27 9.24
C SER A 106 -8.96 -1.54 9.24
N VAL A 107 -8.43 -1.34 8.05
CA VAL A 107 -7.21 -0.56 7.80
C VAL A 107 -7.45 0.41 6.66
N THR A 108 -6.88 1.61 6.78
CA THR A 108 -6.95 2.64 5.74
C THR A 108 -5.60 2.79 5.07
N VAL A 109 -5.59 2.70 3.75
CA VAL A 109 -4.43 2.92 2.89
C VAL A 109 -4.69 4.16 2.03
N VAL A 110 -3.70 5.03 1.90
CA VAL A 110 -3.78 6.25 1.09
C VAL A 110 -3.16 5.97 -0.28
N ALA A 111 -3.94 6.17 -1.33
CA ALA A 111 -3.51 6.15 -2.72
C ALA A 111 -3.04 7.55 -3.13
N SER A 112 -1.73 7.76 -3.29
CA SER A 112 -1.17 9.03 -3.74
C SER A 112 -0.66 8.94 -5.17
N ALA A 113 -0.64 10.08 -5.87
CA ALA A 113 0.03 10.15 -7.17
C ALA A 113 1.54 9.89 -7.00
N ALA A 114 2.17 9.34 -8.04
CA ALA A 114 3.63 9.26 -8.10
C ALA A 114 4.16 10.70 -8.17
N VAL A 115 5.03 11.08 -7.24
CA VAL A 115 5.80 12.31 -7.40
C VAL A 115 6.81 12.04 -8.52
N ALA A 116 6.66 12.73 -9.65
CA ALA A 116 7.64 12.66 -10.73
C ALA A 116 9.02 13.06 -10.17
N PRO A 117 10.11 12.35 -10.51
CA PRO A 117 11.44 12.76 -10.11
C PRO A 117 11.68 14.20 -10.60
N ALA A 118 12.17 15.05 -9.70
CA ALA A 118 12.44 16.45 -10.00
C ALA A 118 13.28 16.52 -11.28
N ALA A 119 12.75 17.19 -12.31
CA ALA A 119 13.50 17.47 -13.52
C ALA A 119 14.77 18.23 -13.10
N THR A 120 15.93 17.62 -13.30
CA THR A 120 17.20 18.35 -13.21
C THR A 120 17.12 19.48 -14.22
N VAL A 121 17.03 20.72 -13.72
CA VAL A 121 17.06 21.92 -14.55
C VAL A 121 18.38 21.88 -15.34
N PRO A 122 18.38 21.81 -16.67
CA PRO A 122 19.59 22.07 -17.44
C PRO A 122 20.00 23.50 -17.13
N ALA A 123 21.21 23.71 -16.63
CA ALA A 123 21.74 25.05 -16.43
C ALA A 123 21.56 25.86 -17.72
N LEU A 124 20.72 26.91 -17.69
CA LEU A 124 20.70 27.90 -18.75
C LEU A 124 22.11 28.50 -18.84
N GLY A 125 22.61 28.55 -20.07
CA GLY A 125 24.00 28.78 -20.38
C GLY A 125 24.66 29.90 -19.59
N GLN A 126 25.89 29.62 -19.15
CA GLN A 126 26.88 30.67 -18.90
C GLN A 126 26.97 31.50 -20.19
N ALA A 127 26.36 32.69 -20.17
CA ALA A 127 26.66 33.71 -21.15
C ALA A 127 28.17 33.93 -21.14
N PRO A 128 28.83 34.04 -22.31
CA PRO A 128 30.22 34.47 -22.33
C PRO A 128 30.26 35.86 -21.71
N ALA A 129 30.99 36.00 -20.61
CA ALA A 129 31.35 37.30 -20.12
C ALA A 129 32.18 37.95 -21.23
N SER A 130 31.55 38.80 -22.05
CA SER A 130 32.25 39.82 -22.83
C SER A 130 32.80 40.84 -21.84
N GLY A 131 33.82 40.43 -21.10
CA GLY A 131 34.69 41.30 -20.34
C GLY A 131 35.75 41.83 -21.30
N ILE A 132 35.86 43.15 -21.33
CA ILE A 132 36.96 43.86 -21.98
C ILE A 132 38.27 43.36 -21.35
N GLU A 133 39.05 42.55 -22.07
CA GLU A 133 40.39 42.14 -21.65
C GLU A 133 41.38 43.32 -21.85
N LEU A 134 41.96 43.80 -20.75
CA LEU A 134 43.29 44.42 -20.79
C LEU A 134 44.34 43.31 -20.95
N PRO A 135 45.40 43.49 -21.76
CA PRO A 135 46.36 42.42 -22.01
C PRO A 135 47.21 42.17 -20.76
N SER A 136 47.18 40.93 -20.26
CA SER A 136 48.11 40.43 -19.26
C SER A 136 48.65 39.07 -19.73
N THR A 137 49.88 39.12 -20.21
CA THR A 137 50.74 38.03 -20.63
C THR A 137 50.96 37.00 -19.51
N GLY A 138 50.70 35.73 -19.79
CA GLY A 138 51.11 34.57 -18.98
C GLY A 138 50.14 33.41 -19.24
N GLY A 139 50.48 32.29 -19.85
CA GLY A 139 51.70 31.50 -19.71
C GLY A 139 51.34 30.24 -18.90
N GLY A 140 50.98 29.14 -19.58
CA GLY A 140 50.65 27.87 -18.93
C GLY A 140 49.87 26.91 -19.81
N SER A 141 50.59 26.20 -20.68
CA SER A 141 50.15 24.95 -21.33
C SER A 141 49.87 23.88 -20.28
N ASP A 142 48.87 23.01 -20.48
CA ASP A 142 49.07 21.56 -20.66
C ASP A 142 47.80 20.72 -20.50
N ALA A 143 47.64 19.83 -21.48
CA ALA A 143 47.07 18.48 -21.42
C ALA A 143 45.57 18.27 -21.12
N GLY A 144 44.85 17.72 -22.12
CA GLY A 144 43.61 16.97 -21.81
C GLY A 144 42.59 16.73 -22.91
N SER A 145 42.95 16.75 -24.20
CA SER A 145 42.10 16.27 -25.29
C SER A 145 42.05 14.74 -25.32
N SER A 146 40.97 14.11 -24.85
CA SER A 146 40.47 12.82 -25.36
C SER A 146 39.24 12.33 -24.60
N GLY A 147 38.12 12.16 -25.31
CA GLY A 147 36.95 11.52 -24.72
C GLY A 147 35.65 11.57 -25.52
N PHE A 148 35.70 11.46 -26.85
CA PHE A 148 34.51 11.04 -27.61
C PHE A 148 34.19 9.59 -27.20
N GLY A 149 33.20 9.44 -26.32
CA GLY A 149 32.78 8.14 -25.77
C GLY A 149 31.26 8.01 -25.74
N MET A 150 30.66 7.91 -26.92
CA MET A 150 29.30 7.46 -27.14
C MET A 150 29.10 6.06 -26.53
N ARG A 151 28.29 5.92 -25.47
CA ARG A 151 27.54 4.68 -25.21
C ARG A 151 26.11 5.02 -24.77
N ILE A 152 25.19 4.83 -25.71
CA ILE A 152 23.75 4.73 -25.49
C ILE A 152 23.52 3.46 -24.66
N GLY A 153 23.31 3.64 -23.36
CA GLY A 153 22.87 2.58 -22.45
C GLY A 153 21.34 2.59 -22.35
N ALA A 154 20.68 2.02 -23.36
CA ALA A 154 19.26 1.71 -23.32
C ALA A 154 19.03 0.59 -22.28
N GLY A 155 18.66 0.96 -21.06
CA GLY A 155 18.23 0.04 -20.01
C GLY A 155 16.71 0.05 -19.86
N ALA A 156 16.00 -0.42 -20.89
CA ALA A 156 14.59 -0.73 -20.79
C ALA A 156 14.43 -2.08 -20.06
N ALA A 157 13.87 -2.06 -18.85
CA ALA A 157 13.34 -3.26 -18.20
C ALA A 157 11.87 -3.01 -17.87
N ILE A 158 11.03 -3.11 -18.89
CA ILE A 158 9.58 -3.24 -18.76
C ILE A 158 9.33 -4.69 -18.30
N VAL A 159 9.13 -4.89 -17.00
CA VAL A 159 8.60 -6.14 -16.47
C VAL A 159 7.08 -6.08 -16.61
N LEU A 160 6.59 -6.46 -17.78
CA LEU A 160 5.17 -6.72 -18.03
C LEU A 160 4.87 -8.14 -17.54
N LEU A 161 4.60 -8.31 -16.25
CA LEU A 161 4.18 -9.58 -15.71
C LEU A 161 2.67 -9.74 -15.89
N LEU A 162 2.33 -10.61 -16.84
CA LEU A 162 1.00 -11.12 -17.15
C LEU A 162 0.24 -11.60 -15.89
N VAL A 163 -0.70 -10.81 -15.41
CA VAL A 163 -1.78 -11.29 -14.52
C VAL A 163 -3.11 -11.16 -15.28
N GLY A 164 -3.26 -12.01 -16.29
CA GLY A 164 -4.45 -12.08 -17.13
C GLY A 164 -4.83 -13.52 -17.43
N ALA A 165 -5.22 -14.30 -16.41
CA ALA A 165 -5.73 -15.67 -16.65
C ALA A 165 -6.63 -16.30 -15.56
N GLN A 166 -6.99 -15.62 -14.46
CA GLN A 166 -7.75 -16.31 -13.38
C GLN A 166 -9.26 -16.04 -13.35
N ALA A 167 -9.80 -15.24 -14.27
CA ALA A 167 -11.23 -14.88 -14.30
C ALA A 167 -12.16 -15.89 -15.03
N ALA A 168 -11.67 -17.05 -15.48
CA ALA A 168 -12.45 -17.96 -16.33
C ALA A 168 -12.92 -19.27 -15.66
N ARG A 169 -12.56 -19.55 -14.39
CA ARG A 169 -12.86 -20.87 -13.77
C ARG A 169 -14.10 -20.95 -12.88
N THR A 170 -14.73 -19.83 -12.50
CA THR A 170 -15.84 -19.87 -11.53
C THR A 170 -17.25 -19.68 -12.11
N TYR A 171 -17.40 -19.47 -13.42
CA TYR A 171 -18.73 -19.31 -14.04
C TYR A 171 -19.52 -20.62 -14.25
N ARG A 172 -18.91 -21.81 -14.07
CA ARG A 172 -19.57 -23.11 -14.35
C ARG A 172 -20.37 -23.73 -13.20
N ARG A 173 -20.52 -23.07 -12.05
CA ARG A 173 -21.30 -23.61 -10.90
C ARG A 173 -22.50 -22.76 -10.48
N ARG A 174 -23.19 -22.13 -11.44
CA ARG A 174 -24.50 -21.49 -11.19
C ARG A 174 -25.58 -21.86 -12.22
N ARG A 175 -25.55 -23.11 -12.72
CA ARG A 175 -26.70 -23.76 -13.37
C ARG A 175 -26.62 -25.27 -13.18
N ALA A 176 -27.10 -25.72 -12.03
CA ALA A 176 -27.70 -27.04 -11.82
C ALA A 176 -28.74 -26.85 -10.72
#